data_AF-A0A3D6DJA6-F1
#
_entry.id   AF-A0A3D6DJA6-F1
#
_cell.length_a   1.000
_cell.length_b   1.000
_cell.length_c   1.000
_cell.angle_alpha   90.00
_cell.angle_beta   90.00
_cell.angle_gamma   90.00
#
_symmetry.space_group_name_H-M   'P 1'
#
loop_
_entity.id
_entity.type
_entity.pdbx_description
1 polymer ?
#
loop_
_entity_poly.entity_id
_entity_poly.type
_entity_poly.pdbx_seq_one_letter_code
_entity_poly.pdbx_strand_id
1 'polypeptide(L)'
;GGASEGFQVTAGCDLQGFDIVLDITAPGSNWAGDMAMAVTAPNGNRIEIGGYNTGFGYVEAGAWPSSWNTSADGIFTASVTDLAQYDLAGSGCWLIEVMNAWTTGAVSDYVLSLDLIGLCDEGDAPGCIDPGALNYDACAMADDGSCTYPPLSAGFTWTSACGLPETATFADISLGNVVTYDWTFESGQPASSMAETPVVSWDVPGSYNVTLTVGDGEGGTSVFMDVITVGENLHRLEIDITPDAFPQETSFAVLNANGDTL
;
A
#
# COMPACT_ATOMS: atom_id res chain seq x y z
N GLY A 1 8.96 2.72 30.80
CA GLY A 1 8.38 3.75 29.93
C GLY A 1 7.16 3.13 29.31
N GLY A 2 6.02 3.80 29.40
CA GLY A 2 4.80 3.35 28.70
C GLY A 2 5.06 3.32 27.20
N ALA A 3 4.51 2.34 26.51
CA ALA A 3 4.51 2.36 25.05
C ALA A 3 3.67 3.55 24.59
N SER A 4 4.20 4.38 23.68
CA SER A 4 3.41 5.34 22.94
C SER A 4 2.98 4.73 21.61
N GLU A 5 1.79 5.08 21.17
CA GLU A 5 1.30 4.81 19.82
C GLU A 5 1.08 6.14 19.12
N GLY A 6 1.34 6.21 17.83
CA GLY A 6 1.17 7.45 17.07
C GLY A 6 0.72 7.19 15.65
N PHE A 7 0.02 8.18 15.11
CA PHE A 7 -0.40 8.19 13.72
C PHE A 7 -0.09 9.55 13.10
N GLN A 8 0.09 9.56 11.79
CA GLN A 8 0.34 10.76 11.02
C GLN A 8 -0.87 11.10 10.16
N VAL A 9 -1.11 12.39 10.00
CA VAL A 9 -2.08 12.93 9.04
C VAL A 9 -1.40 14.04 8.24
N THR A 10 -1.61 14.05 6.93
CA THR A 10 -1.10 15.11 6.06
C THR A 10 -2.20 16.16 5.87
N ALA A 11 -1.88 17.42 6.13
CA ALA A 11 -2.84 18.52 6.01
C ALA A 11 -2.14 19.84 5.68
N GLY A 12 -2.85 20.73 5.01
CA GLY A 12 -2.30 21.97 4.48
C GLY A 12 -2.50 23.21 5.35
N CYS A 13 -3.39 23.11 6.34
CA CYS A 13 -3.75 24.20 7.24
C CYS A 13 -3.38 23.88 8.69
N ASP A 14 -3.37 24.94 9.50
CA ASP A 14 -3.06 24.88 10.92
C ASP A 14 -4.17 24.17 11.72
N LEU A 15 -3.77 23.30 12.64
CA LEU A 15 -4.68 22.69 13.61
C LEU A 15 -5.21 23.75 14.58
N GLN A 16 -6.52 23.98 14.56
CA GLN A 16 -7.17 24.95 15.47
C GLN A 16 -7.61 24.29 16.77
N GLY A 17 -7.92 22.99 16.71
CA GLY A 17 -8.43 22.25 17.84
C GLY A 17 -8.70 20.79 17.49
N PHE A 18 -9.22 20.05 18.46
CA PHE A 18 -9.69 18.70 18.24
C PHE A 18 -10.77 18.31 19.26
N ASP A 19 -11.68 17.42 18.84
CA ASP A 19 -12.59 16.73 19.72
C ASP A 19 -12.08 15.30 19.92
N ILE A 20 -12.01 14.87 21.18
CA ILE A 20 -11.53 13.54 21.56
C ILE A 20 -12.66 12.74 22.21
N VAL A 21 -12.76 11.47 21.83
CA VAL A 21 -13.58 10.45 22.48
C VAL A 21 -12.69 9.29 22.87
N LEU A 22 -12.65 9.00 24.17
CA LEU A 22 -11.92 7.88 24.74
C LEU A 22 -12.91 6.89 25.35
N ASP A 23 -12.97 5.68 24.81
CA ASP A 23 -13.73 4.58 25.38
C ASP A 23 -12.79 3.64 26.16
N ILE A 24 -13.01 3.53 27.47
CA ILE A 24 -12.27 2.63 28.35
C ILE A 24 -13.10 1.39 28.58
N THR A 25 -12.61 0.28 28.06
CA THR A 25 -13.31 -1.02 28.10
C THR A 25 -12.71 -2.00 29.11
N ALA A 26 -11.46 -1.78 29.54
CA ALA A 26 -10.80 -2.51 30.61
C ALA A 26 -9.79 -1.60 31.34
N PRO A 27 -10.16 -0.93 32.45
CA PRO A 27 -9.37 0.16 32.99
C PRO A 27 -8.11 -0.31 33.72
N GLY A 28 -7.95 -1.59 34.09
CA GLY A 28 -6.67 -2.10 34.60
C GLY A 28 -6.01 -1.29 35.73
N SER A 29 -6.78 -0.50 36.50
CA SER A 29 -6.36 0.55 37.47
C SER A 29 -5.87 1.90 36.92
N ASN A 30 -5.92 2.12 35.61
CA ASN A 30 -5.72 3.40 34.93
C ASN A 30 -7.03 4.19 34.82
N TRP A 31 -6.90 5.51 34.77
CA TRP A 31 -7.98 6.46 34.54
C TRP A 31 -7.94 6.98 33.11
N ALA A 32 -9.07 7.52 32.62
CA ALA A 32 -9.08 8.28 31.37
C ALA A 32 -8.12 9.47 31.43
N GLY A 33 -8.04 10.11 32.60
CA GLY A 33 -7.13 11.23 32.85
C GLY A 33 -5.64 10.86 32.78
N ASP A 34 -5.31 9.57 32.84
CA ASP A 34 -3.92 9.11 32.70
C ASP A 34 -3.45 9.05 31.24
N MET A 35 -4.33 9.22 30.25
CA MET A 35 -3.88 9.36 28.88
C MET A 35 -3.05 10.66 28.76
N ALA A 36 -1.88 10.59 28.15
CA ALA A 36 -1.22 11.77 27.59
C ALA A 36 -1.32 11.73 26.07
N MET A 37 -1.54 12.88 25.46
CA MET A 37 -1.54 13.07 24.02
C MET A 37 -0.53 14.14 23.65
N ALA A 38 0.24 13.92 22.59
CA ALA A 38 1.12 14.91 22.00
C ALA A 38 0.73 15.21 20.57
N VAL A 39 0.92 16.47 20.17
CA VAL A 39 0.72 16.96 18.81
C VAL A 39 2.01 17.62 18.35
N THR A 40 2.53 17.15 17.21
CA THR A 40 3.67 17.77 16.51
C THR A 40 3.18 18.35 15.19
N ALA A 41 3.37 19.67 15.02
CA ALA A 41 3.05 20.38 13.80
C ALA A 41 4.19 20.28 12.76
N PRO A 42 3.89 20.51 11.46
CA PRO A 42 4.90 20.53 10.40
C PRO A 42 6.05 21.53 10.62
N ASN A 43 5.77 22.67 11.25
CA ASN A 43 6.81 23.64 11.61
C ASN A 43 7.73 23.17 12.78
N GLY A 44 7.48 21.99 13.36
CA GLY A 44 8.26 21.38 14.43
C GLY A 44 7.83 21.75 15.85
N ASN A 45 6.84 22.64 16.00
CA ASN A 45 6.27 22.97 17.29
C ASN A 45 5.48 21.79 17.85
N ARG A 46 5.58 21.60 19.16
CA ARG A 46 5.09 20.41 19.87
C ARG A 46 4.40 20.78 21.16
N ILE A 47 3.22 20.22 21.35
CA ILE A 47 2.48 20.31 22.61
C ILE A 47 2.20 18.93 23.18
N GLU A 48 1.94 18.89 24.48
CA GLU A 48 1.33 17.75 25.15
C GLU A 48 0.12 18.18 25.97
N ILE A 49 -0.85 17.28 26.10
CA ILE A 49 -2.09 17.48 26.84
C ILE A 49 -2.35 16.25 27.70
N GLY A 50 -2.74 16.50 28.95
CA GLY A 50 -3.06 15.45 29.90
C GLY A 50 -1.84 14.76 30.47
N GLY A 51 -2.01 13.48 30.81
CA GLY A 51 -1.02 12.72 31.58
C GLY A 51 -1.03 13.06 33.07
N TYR A 52 -0.54 12.12 33.88
CA TYR A 52 -0.54 12.25 35.34
C TYR A 52 0.85 12.14 35.95
N ASN A 53 1.58 11.03 35.70
CA ASN A 53 2.90 10.79 36.30
C ASN A 53 4.07 11.00 35.33
N THR A 54 3.82 10.94 34.02
CA THR A 54 4.83 11.11 32.98
C THR A 54 4.24 11.88 31.81
N GLY A 55 5.09 12.58 31.06
CA GLY A 55 4.74 13.28 29.83
C GLY A 55 5.71 12.93 28.72
N PHE A 56 5.43 13.45 27.52
CA PHE A 56 6.35 13.49 26.39
C PHE A 56 7.46 14.51 26.60
N GLY A 57 7.27 15.48 27.51
CA GLY A 57 8.24 16.54 27.80
C GLY A 57 8.20 17.66 26.75
N TYR A 58 7.02 17.92 26.22
CA TYR A 58 6.74 18.99 25.25
C TYR A 58 6.11 20.19 25.96
N VAL A 59 5.56 21.15 25.20
CA VAL A 59 4.88 22.30 25.80
C VAL A 59 3.52 21.85 26.34
N GLU A 60 3.33 21.94 27.65
CA GLU A 60 2.06 21.63 28.33
C GLU A 60 0.94 22.56 27.86
N ALA A 61 -0.07 21.98 27.19
CA ALA A 61 -1.21 22.70 26.62
C ALA A 61 -2.53 22.50 27.38
N GLY A 62 -2.50 21.78 28.50
CA GLY A 62 -3.64 21.64 29.41
C GLY A 62 -3.76 20.23 30.00
N ALA A 63 -4.69 20.07 30.94
CA ALA A 63 -5.03 18.78 31.53
C ALA A 63 -6.42 18.33 31.07
N TRP A 64 -6.66 17.02 31.09
CA TRP A 64 -7.99 16.47 30.87
C TRP A 64 -8.98 16.92 31.95
N PRO A 65 -10.30 16.93 31.66
CA PRO A 65 -11.31 17.25 32.65
C PRO A 65 -11.17 16.39 33.91
N SER A 66 -11.32 16.98 35.10
CA SER A 66 -11.15 16.24 36.37
C SER A 66 -12.14 15.09 36.55
N SER A 67 -13.26 15.09 35.81
CA SER A 67 -14.22 13.98 35.75
C SER A 67 -13.64 12.70 35.14
N TRP A 68 -12.52 12.79 34.41
CA TRP A 68 -11.81 11.65 33.83
C TRP A 68 -10.98 10.87 34.86
N ASN A 69 -10.77 11.42 36.07
CA ASN A 69 -10.02 10.77 37.16
C ASN A 69 -10.93 9.84 37.97
N THR A 70 -11.38 8.76 37.33
CA THR A 70 -12.30 7.78 37.90
C THR A 70 -11.91 6.37 37.46
N SER A 71 -12.20 5.39 38.32
CA SER A 71 -12.02 3.96 38.02
C SER A 71 -13.22 3.35 37.28
N ALA A 72 -14.12 4.17 36.74
CA ALA A 72 -15.32 3.72 36.05
C ALA A 72 -15.05 3.55 34.55
N ASP A 73 -15.56 2.47 33.99
CA ASP A 73 -15.59 2.23 32.55
C ASP A 73 -16.56 3.20 31.87
N GLY A 74 -16.27 3.54 30.61
CA GLY A 74 -17.18 4.33 29.80
C GLY A 74 -16.50 5.24 28.79
N ILE A 75 -17.33 6.10 28.22
CA ILE A 75 -16.96 7.04 27.17
C ILE A 75 -16.68 8.40 27.79
N PHE A 76 -15.47 8.89 27.56
CA PHE A 76 -14.97 10.17 28.03
C PHE A 76 -14.75 11.09 26.84
N THR A 77 -15.28 12.31 26.91
CA THR A 77 -15.14 13.28 25.82
C THR A 77 -14.57 14.60 26.31
N ALA A 78 -13.77 15.24 25.44
CA ALA A 78 -13.21 16.56 25.66
C ALA A 78 -13.02 17.27 24.32
N SER A 79 -13.00 18.60 24.38
CA SER A 79 -12.76 19.47 23.23
C SER A 79 -11.64 20.43 23.58
N VAL A 80 -10.66 20.55 22.69
CA VAL A 80 -9.53 21.49 22.83
C VAL A 80 -9.59 22.44 21.64
N THR A 81 -9.73 23.74 21.88
CA THR A 81 -10.01 24.73 20.81
C THR A 81 -9.10 25.96 20.83
N ASP A 82 -8.24 26.11 21.83
CA ASP A 82 -7.37 27.29 22.01
C ASP A 82 -5.89 26.94 21.74
N LEU A 83 -5.64 26.33 20.59
CA LEU A 83 -4.30 25.86 20.20
C LEU A 83 -3.45 26.93 19.50
N ALA A 84 -4.07 28.03 19.05
CA ALA A 84 -3.40 29.08 18.29
C ALA A 84 -2.21 29.71 19.04
N GLN A 85 -2.24 29.73 20.37
CA GLN A 85 -1.16 30.26 21.20
C GLN A 85 0.14 29.45 21.14
N TYR A 86 0.08 28.19 20.71
CA TYR A 86 1.23 27.29 20.63
C TYR A 86 1.91 27.31 19.25
N ASP A 87 1.42 28.15 18.33
CA ASP A 87 1.97 28.31 16.98
C ASP A 87 2.11 26.95 16.27
N LEU A 88 1.12 26.08 16.43
CA LEU A 88 1.06 24.82 15.71
C LEU A 88 0.60 25.11 14.29
N ALA A 89 1.56 25.18 13.36
CA ALA A 89 1.29 25.66 12.02
C ALA A 89 2.06 24.90 10.93
N GLY A 90 1.60 25.05 9.71
CA GLY A 90 2.26 24.60 8.50
C GLY A 90 1.48 23.55 7.72
N SER A 91 1.92 23.34 6.48
CA SER A 91 1.43 22.28 5.60
C SER A 91 2.38 21.08 5.68
N GLY A 92 1.83 19.87 5.68
CA GLY A 92 2.60 18.62 5.66
C GLY A 92 2.15 17.64 6.74
N CYS A 93 3.10 16.84 7.25
CA CYS A 93 2.79 15.82 8.25
C CYS A 93 2.59 16.40 9.65
N TRP A 94 1.40 16.15 10.19
CA TRP A 94 1.06 16.29 11.59
C TRP A 94 1.21 14.92 12.26
N LEU A 95 1.96 14.86 13.36
CA LEU A 95 2.11 13.64 14.16
C LEU A 95 1.30 13.77 15.44
N ILE A 96 0.42 12.80 15.67
CA ILE A 96 -0.35 12.64 16.89
C ILE A 96 0.17 11.42 17.61
N GLU A 97 0.56 11.59 18.87
CA GLU A 97 1.03 10.50 19.72
C GLU A 97 0.17 10.42 20.96
N VAL A 98 -0.07 9.20 21.44
CA VAL A 98 -0.78 8.93 22.67
C VAL A 98 -0.03 7.90 23.48
N MET A 99 -0.07 8.05 24.79
CA MET A 99 0.49 7.08 25.70
C MET A 99 -0.34 6.99 26.97
N ASN A 100 -0.25 5.84 27.62
CA ASN A 100 -0.68 5.74 29.00
C ASN A 100 0.41 6.31 29.92
N ALA A 101 0.11 7.45 30.55
CA ALA A 101 1.01 8.16 31.43
C ALA A 101 0.99 7.64 32.89
N TRP A 102 0.43 6.45 33.14
CA TRP A 102 0.46 5.80 34.44
C TRP A 102 1.47 4.65 34.47
N THR A 103 2.60 4.88 35.13
CA THR A 103 3.78 3.98 35.08
C THR A 103 3.67 2.71 35.93
N THR A 104 2.59 2.53 36.68
CA THR A 104 2.41 1.43 37.64
C THR A 104 1.10 0.66 37.47
N GLY A 105 0.37 0.88 36.37
CA GLY A 105 -0.94 0.26 36.12
C GLY A 105 -0.85 -1.12 35.50
N ALA A 106 -1.98 -1.84 35.52
CA ALA A 106 -2.16 -3.02 34.68
C ALA A 106 -2.49 -2.61 33.23
N VAL A 107 -2.55 -3.61 32.35
CA VAL A 107 -2.93 -3.41 30.94
C VAL A 107 -4.32 -2.82 30.86
N SER A 108 -4.48 -1.81 30.01
CA SER A 108 -5.78 -1.21 29.71
C SER A 108 -6.05 -1.16 28.23
N ASP A 109 -7.32 -1.38 27.91
CA ASP A 109 -7.83 -1.33 26.54
C ASP A 109 -8.57 -0.01 26.34
N TYR A 110 -8.03 0.80 25.44
CA TYR A 110 -8.56 2.11 25.06
C TYR A 110 -8.96 2.08 23.58
N VAL A 111 -10.11 2.64 23.27
CA VAL A 111 -10.46 3.01 21.89
C VAL A 111 -10.52 4.52 21.81
N LEU A 112 -9.68 5.08 20.94
CA LEU A 112 -9.57 6.52 20.72
C LEU A 112 -10.23 6.90 19.38
N SER A 113 -11.08 7.91 19.41
CA SER A 113 -11.55 8.64 18.23
C SER A 113 -11.17 10.10 18.37
N LEU A 114 -10.68 10.70 17.29
CA LEU A 114 -10.21 12.07 17.25
C LEU A 114 -10.75 12.78 16.01
N ASP A 115 -11.44 13.89 16.21
CA ASP A 115 -11.85 14.80 15.14
C ASP A 115 -10.91 16.00 15.16
N LEU A 116 -10.03 16.10 14.16
CA LEU A 116 -9.07 17.20 14.01
C LEU A 116 -9.74 18.39 13.32
N ILE A 117 -9.69 19.57 13.94
CA ILE A 117 -10.43 20.76 13.50
C ILE A 117 -9.46 21.78 12.92
N GLY A 118 -9.77 22.29 11.73
CA GLY A 118 -9.03 23.35 11.05
C GLY A 118 -8.02 22.87 10.01
N LEU A 119 -7.71 21.58 10.00
CA LEU A 119 -6.93 20.94 8.94
C LEU A 119 -7.70 20.97 7.61
N CYS A 120 -6.99 21.21 6.51
CA CYS A 120 -7.54 21.26 5.16
C CYS A 120 -6.73 20.39 4.19
N ASP A 121 -7.37 19.97 3.09
CA ASP A 121 -6.78 19.03 2.13
C ASP A 121 -5.81 19.68 1.13
N GLU A 122 -5.68 21.01 1.15
CA GLU A 122 -4.86 21.80 0.21
C GLU A 122 -3.80 22.58 0.99
N GLY A 123 -2.54 22.55 0.55
CA GLY A 123 -1.45 23.24 1.27
C GLY A 123 -0.17 23.39 0.48
N ASP A 124 0.75 24.18 1.03
CA ASP A 124 2.04 24.52 0.41
C ASP A 124 3.18 23.67 1.02
N ALA A 125 3.06 22.35 0.88
CA ALA A 125 4.12 21.39 1.22
C ALA A 125 4.71 20.78 -0.07
N PRO A 126 5.68 21.45 -0.71
CA PRO A 126 6.30 20.95 -1.93
C PRO A 126 7.18 19.74 -1.65
N GLY A 127 7.12 18.75 -2.54
CA GLY A 127 8.00 17.60 -2.54
C GLY A 127 7.54 16.56 -3.56
N CYS A 128 8.25 15.44 -3.65
CA CYS A 128 7.86 14.39 -4.57
C CYS A 128 6.65 13.61 -4.06
N ILE A 129 5.53 13.67 -4.79
CA ILE A 129 4.28 12.99 -4.41
C ILE A 129 4.11 11.61 -5.05
N ASP A 130 5.05 11.16 -5.89
CA ASP A 130 4.97 9.85 -6.56
C ASP A 130 5.54 8.73 -5.68
N PRO A 131 4.72 7.75 -5.23
CA PRO A 131 5.19 6.62 -4.43
C PRO A 131 6.23 5.73 -5.13
N GLY A 132 6.35 5.80 -6.47
CA GLY A 132 7.35 5.09 -7.26
C GLY A 132 8.73 5.76 -7.29
N ALA A 133 8.86 6.99 -6.80
CA ALA A 133 10.12 7.73 -6.80
C ALA A 133 11.03 7.36 -5.62
N LEU A 134 12.34 7.51 -5.80
CA LEU A 134 13.36 7.24 -4.78
C LEU A 134 13.34 8.22 -3.61
N ASN A 135 12.79 9.41 -3.83
CA ASN A 135 12.65 10.49 -2.85
C ASN A 135 11.19 10.84 -2.60
N TYR A 136 10.28 9.87 -2.73
CA TYR A 136 8.89 10.04 -2.35
C TYR A 136 8.77 10.62 -0.94
N ASP A 137 8.00 11.70 -0.82
CA ASP A 137 7.69 12.36 0.44
C ASP A 137 6.19 12.21 0.72
N ALA A 138 5.86 11.35 1.69
CA ALA A 138 4.48 11.13 2.13
C ALA A 138 3.83 12.38 2.77
N CYS A 139 4.64 13.39 3.14
CA CYS A 139 4.20 14.65 3.69
C CYS A 139 4.00 15.73 2.61
N ALA A 140 4.45 15.50 1.37
CA ALA A 140 4.27 16.44 0.29
C ALA A 140 2.80 16.49 -0.15
N MET A 141 2.28 17.69 -0.32
CA MET A 141 0.91 17.97 -0.77
C MET A 141 0.88 18.53 -2.19
N ALA A 142 2.01 19.00 -2.69
CA ALA A 142 2.15 19.52 -4.04
C ALA A 142 3.43 18.96 -4.67
N ASP A 143 3.31 18.42 -5.88
CA ASP A 143 4.48 18.01 -6.66
C ASP A 143 5.30 19.23 -7.05
N ASP A 144 6.55 19.26 -6.63
CA ASP A 144 7.51 20.31 -6.99
C ASP A 144 8.44 19.90 -8.15
N GLY A 145 8.20 18.73 -8.75
CA GLY A 145 9.01 18.18 -9.83
C GLY A 145 10.38 17.69 -9.36
N SER A 146 10.59 17.52 -8.05
CA SER A 146 11.85 17.00 -7.49
C SER A 146 11.96 15.47 -7.54
N CYS A 147 10.93 14.76 -8.02
CA CYS A 147 10.95 13.30 -8.10
C CYS A 147 12.17 12.77 -8.86
N THR A 148 12.86 11.82 -8.25
CA THR A 148 14.04 11.16 -8.78
C THR A 148 13.76 9.67 -8.90
N TYR A 149 14.13 9.10 -10.03
CA TYR A 149 13.87 7.70 -10.36
C TYR A 149 15.18 6.98 -10.69
N PRO A 150 15.23 5.66 -10.53
CA PRO A 150 16.33 4.89 -11.09
C PRO A 150 16.37 5.06 -12.63
N PRO A 151 17.50 4.75 -13.28
CA PRO A 151 17.59 4.79 -14.74
C PRO A 151 16.49 3.95 -15.40
N LEU A 152 15.86 4.50 -16.44
CA LEU A 152 14.78 3.84 -17.17
C LEU A 152 15.26 2.50 -17.75
N SER A 153 14.66 1.40 -17.30
CA SER A 153 15.01 0.05 -17.71
C SER A 153 13.73 -0.73 -18.01
N ALA A 154 13.48 -0.99 -19.28
CA ALA A 154 12.34 -1.80 -19.71
C ALA A 154 12.48 -3.25 -19.21
N GLY A 155 11.36 -3.87 -18.87
CA GLY A 155 11.30 -5.29 -18.54
C GLY A 155 9.85 -5.76 -18.45
N PHE A 156 9.60 -7.02 -18.78
CA PHE A 156 8.27 -7.61 -18.59
C PHE A 156 8.35 -9.07 -18.17
N THR A 157 7.24 -9.55 -17.62
CA THR A 157 6.97 -10.97 -17.41
C THR A 157 5.67 -11.35 -18.10
N TRP A 158 5.44 -12.64 -18.31
CA TRP A 158 4.23 -13.13 -18.94
C TRP A 158 3.83 -14.50 -18.40
N THR A 159 2.55 -14.80 -18.51
CA THR A 159 1.97 -16.12 -18.21
C THR A 159 1.01 -16.48 -19.32
N SER A 160 0.95 -17.76 -19.72
CA SER A 160 -0.01 -18.24 -20.71
C SER A 160 -0.88 -19.37 -20.16
N ALA A 161 -2.08 -19.49 -20.73
CA ALA A 161 -2.93 -20.67 -20.58
C ALA A 161 -2.66 -21.63 -21.74
N CYS A 162 -2.58 -22.94 -21.47
CA CYS A 162 -2.44 -23.94 -22.52
C CYS A 162 -3.71 -24.01 -23.38
N GLY A 163 -3.56 -24.37 -24.66
CA GLY A 163 -4.65 -24.41 -25.63
C GLY A 163 -4.41 -23.46 -26.80
N LEU A 164 -5.03 -23.72 -27.95
CA LEU A 164 -4.99 -22.86 -29.13
C LEU A 164 -6.39 -22.24 -29.32
N PRO A 165 -6.50 -20.92 -29.52
CA PRO A 165 -5.41 -19.94 -29.45
C PRO A 165 -4.76 -19.87 -28.06
N GLU A 166 -3.42 -19.82 -28.03
CA GLU A 166 -2.68 -19.65 -26.77
C GLU A 166 -2.77 -18.18 -26.38
N THR A 167 -3.33 -17.92 -25.21
CA THR A 167 -3.51 -16.57 -24.69
C THR A 167 -2.47 -16.32 -23.60
N ALA A 168 -1.63 -15.30 -23.81
CA ALA A 168 -0.67 -14.82 -22.82
C ALA A 168 -1.10 -13.47 -22.25
N THR A 169 -0.93 -13.33 -20.94
CA THR A 169 -1.07 -12.06 -20.21
C THR A 169 0.32 -11.56 -19.85
N PHE A 170 0.59 -10.29 -20.14
CA PHE A 170 1.85 -9.63 -19.84
C PHE A 170 1.71 -8.70 -18.63
N ALA A 171 2.79 -8.55 -17.88
CA ALA A 171 2.93 -7.59 -16.82
C ALA A 171 4.24 -6.83 -16.96
N ASP A 172 4.16 -5.51 -16.91
CA ASP A 172 5.33 -4.63 -16.83
C ASP A 172 6.09 -4.86 -15.51
N ILE A 173 7.41 -4.92 -15.61
CA ILE A 173 8.33 -4.91 -14.46
C ILE A 173 9.45 -3.89 -14.67
N SER A 174 9.19 -2.88 -15.51
CA SER A 174 10.15 -1.84 -15.84
C SER A 174 10.52 -1.01 -14.60
N LEU A 175 11.72 -0.45 -14.61
CA LEU A 175 12.23 0.43 -13.56
C LEU A 175 12.35 1.86 -14.09
N GLY A 176 12.22 2.85 -13.22
CA GLY A 176 12.35 4.27 -13.54
C GLY A 176 11.00 4.98 -13.55
N ASN A 177 10.97 6.19 -14.11
CA ASN A 177 9.72 6.91 -14.39
C ASN A 177 9.10 6.32 -15.66
N VAL A 178 8.15 5.41 -15.55
CA VAL A 178 7.48 4.80 -16.70
C VAL A 178 6.14 5.49 -16.92
N VAL A 179 6.04 6.26 -18.00
CA VAL A 179 4.84 7.06 -18.32
C VAL A 179 4.12 6.54 -19.56
N THR A 180 4.84 5.94 -20.50
CA THR A 180 4.25 5.39 -21.73
C THR A 180 4.71 3.96 -22.00
N TYR A 181 3.82 3.18 -22.61
CA TYR A 181 4.04 1.80 -23.04
C TYR A 181 3.79 1.69 -24.55
N ASP A 182 4.69 1.02 -25.26
CA ASP A 182 4.52 0.64 -26.65
C ASP A 182 4.95 -0.81 -26.83
N TRP A 183 3.95 -1.69 -26.94
CA TRP A 183 4.15 -3.12 -27.12
C TRP A 183 4.01 -3.49 -28.59
N THR A 184 4.89 -4.40 -29.05
CA THR A 184 4.73 -5.08 -30.34
C THR A 184 4.80 -6.59 -30.16
N PHE A 185 3.80 -7.29 -30.69
CA PHE A 185 3.66 -8.73 -30.59
C PHE A 185 3.76 -9.35 -31.98
N GLU A 186 4.85 -10.04 -32.28
CA GLU A 186 5.04 -10.68 -33.58
C GLU A 186 3.94 -11.73 -33.80
N SER A 187 3.13 -11.54 -34.85
CA SER A 187 1.98 -12.40 -35.19
C SER A 187 0.91 -12.55 -34.09
N GLY A 188 0.98 -11.78 -33.00
CA GLY A 188 -0.01 -11.79 -31.93
C GLY A 188 -1.27 -11.01 -32.29
N GLN A 189 -2.39 -11.32 -31.64
CA GLN A 189 -3.64 -10.59 -31.74
C GLN A 189 -4.07 -10.06 -30.35
N PRO A 190 -4.11 -8.72 -30.12
CA PRO A 190 -3.69 -7.67 -31.05
C PRO A 190 -2.16 -7.65 -31.28
N ALA A 191 -1.72 -7.06 -32.41
CA ALA A 191 -0.29 -6.98 -32.77
C ALA A 191 0.48 -5.89 -32.02
N SER A 192 -0.22 -4.97 -31.35
CA SER A 192 0.36 -3.90 -30.54
C SER A 192 -0.57 -3.49 -29.39
N SER A 193 -0.03 -2.82 -28.38
CA SER A 193 -0.79 -2.30 -27.24
C SER A 193 -0.08 -1.11 -26.59
N MET A 194 -0.86 -0.22 -25.97
CA MET A 194 -0.38 0.84 -25.06
C MET A 194 -0.81 0.60 -23.60
N ALA A 195 -1.43 -0.55 -23.31
CA ALA A 195 -1.81 -0.93 -21.96
C ALA A 195 -0.59 -1.40 -21.17
N GLU A 196 -0.57 -1.15 -19.87
CA GLU A 196 0.44 -1.68 -18.93
C GLU A 196 0.40 -3.21 -18.86
N THR A 197 -0.81 -3.80 -18.90
CA THR A 197 -1.05 -5.25 -18.84
C THR A 197 -1.84 -5.75 -20.06
N PRO A 198 -1.20 -5.93 -21.23
CA PRO A 198 -1.88 -6.44 -22.42
C PRO A 198 -2.14 -7.95 -22.33
N VAL A 199 -3.20 -8.38 -23.01
CA VAL A 199 -3.53 -9.80 -23.23
C VAL A 199 -3.49 -10.06 -24.73
N VAL A 200 -2.77 -11.09 -25.15
CA VAL A 200 -2.48 -11.37 -26.57
C VAL A 200 -2.65 -12.85 -26.86
N SER A 201 -3.22 -13.17 -28.01
CA SER A 201 -3.43 -14.54 -28.47
C SER A 201 -2.65 -14.89 -29.73
N TRP A 202 -2.20 -16.15 -29.82
CA TRP A 202 -1.60 -16.75 -31.02
C TRP A 202 -2.34 -18.01 -31.43
N ASP A 203 -2.77 -18.07 -32.70
CA ASP A 203 -3.50 -19.22 -33.26
C ASP A 203 -2.58 -20.36 -33.72
N VAL A 204 -1.30 -20.06 -33.94
CA VAL A 204 -0.33 -20.98 -34.53
C VAL A 204 0.82 -21.19 -33.55
N PRO A 205 1.25 -22.45 -33.33
CA PRO A 205 2.45 -22.75 -32.59
C PRO A 205 3.71 -22.19 -33.25
N GLY A 206 4.66 -21.73 -32.43
CA GLY A 206 5.90 -21.13 -32.91
C GLY A 206 6.60 -20.30 -31.85
N SER A 207 7.72 -19.70 -32.23
CA SER A 207 8.43 -18.72 -31.40
C SER A 207 8.21 -17.32 -31.95
N TYR A 208 7.78 -16.39 -31.10
CA TYR A 208 7.38 -15.04 -31.47
C TYR A 208 8.13 -14.01 -30.64
N ASN A 209 8.69 -12.98 -31.27
CA ASN A 209 9.29 -11.87 -30.55
C ASN A 209 8.21 -10.98 -29.94
N VAL A 210 8.44 -10.58 -28.69
CA VAL A 210 7.67 -9.56 -28.01
C VAL A 210 8.63 -8.45 -27.61
N THR A 211 8.27 -7.22 -27.95
CA THR A 211 9.05 -6.03 -27.60
C THR A 211 8.18 -5.08 -26.78
N LEU A 212 8.74 -4.59 -25.68
CA LEU A 212 8.21 -3.49 -24.89
C LEU A 212 9.17 -2.31 -25.02
N THR A 213 8.65 -1.18 -25.46
CA THR A 213 9.32 0.12 -25.33
C THR A 213 8.59 0.93 -24.27
N VAL A 214 9.29 1.34 -23.23
CA VAL A 214 8.78 2.28 -22.23
C VAL A 214 9.40 3.65 -22.42
N GLY A 215 8.66 4.70 -22.09
CA GLY A 215 9.13 6.08 -22.13
C GLY A 215 8.81 6.84 -20.85
N ASP A 216 9.69 7.78 -20.49
CA ASP A 216 9.54 8.63 -19.30
C ASP A 216 8.61 9.84 -19.50
N GLY A 217 8.25 10.16 -20.75
CA GLY A 217 7.43 11.34 -21.08
C GLY A 217 8.26 12.59 -21.41
N GLU A 218 9.55 12.59 -21.07
CA GLU A 218 10.52 13.65 -21.40
C GLU A 218 11.42 13.30 -22.60
N GLY A 219 11.20 12.12 -23.19
CA GLY A 219 11.88 11.64 -24.40
C GLY A 219 12.96 10.60 -24.13
N GLY A 220 13.19 10.24 -22.87
CA GLY A 220 13.93 9.03 -22.52
C GLY A 220 13.11 7.79 -22.84
N THR A 221 13.77 6.78 -23.41
CA THR A 221 13.15 5.51 -23.75
C THR A 221 14.04 4.34 -23.37
N SER A 222 13.41 3.20 -23.10
CA SER A 222 14.09 1.94 -22.85
C SER A 222 13.35 0.83 -23.57
N VAL A 223 14.08 -0.14 -24.11
CA VAL A 223 13.51 -1.22 -24.92
C VAL A 223 13.95 -2.56 -24.35
N PHE A 224 12.99 -3.46 -24.16
CA PHE A 224 13.22 -4.84 -23.78
C PHE A 224 12.52 -5.79 -24.75
N MET A 225 13.20 -6.88 -25.10
CA MET A 225 12.72 -7.88 -26.04
C MET A 225 12.91 -9.26 -25.44
N ASP A 226 11.89 -10.10 -25.56
CA ASP A 226 11.92 -11.51 -25.20
C ASP A 226 11.20 -12.36 -26.24
N VAL A 227 11.46 -13.66 -26.24
CA VAL A 227 10.86 -14.64 -27.15
C VAL A 227 9.88 -15.51 -26.39
N ILE A 228 8.63 -15.52 -26.86
CA ILE A 228 7.60 -16.44 -26.36
C ILE A 228 7.56 -17.66 -27.26
N THR A 229 7.42 -18.84 -26.64
CA THR A 229 7.18 -20.10 -27.36
C THR A 229 5.74 -20.53 -27.15
N VAL A 230 4.95 -20.44 -28.21
CA VAL A 230 3.58 -20.95 -28.28
C VAL A 230 3.64 -22.43 -28.60
N GLY A 231 3.09 -23.24 -27.71
CA GLY A 231 3.19 -24.69 -27.79
C GLY A 231 2.37 -25.26 -28.94
N GLU A 232 2.91 -26.25 -29.66
CA GLU A 232 2.03 -27.19 -30.36
C GLU A 232 1.23 -27.90 -29.28
N ASN A 233 -0.11 -27.87 -29.32
CA ASN A 233 -0.96 -28.70 -28.44
C ASN A 233 -0.79 -30.20 -28.74
N LEU A 234 0.44 -30.70 -28.78
CA LEU A 234 0.77 -32.10 -28.99
C LEU A 234 0.99 -32.75 -27.63
N HIS A 235 -0.12 -33.09 -26.96
CA HIS A 235 -0.08 -34.21 -26.02
C HIS A 235 0.03 -35.49 -26.85
N ARG A 236 1.25 -35.91 -27.21
CA ARG A 236 1.47 -37.25 -27.78
C ARG A 236 1.50 -38.27 -26.63
N LEU A 237 0.44 -39.05 -26.52
CA LEU A 237 0.44 -40.28 -25.73
C LEU A 237 0.88 -41.43 -26.64
N GLU A 238 2.10 -41.92 -26.46
CA GLU A 238 2.62 -43.09 -27.17
C GLU A 238 2.60 -44.29 -26.21
N ILE A 239 1.83 -45.31 -26.56
CA ILE A 239 1.72 -46.56 -25.80
C ILE A 239 2.31 -47.66 -26.67
N ASP A 240 3.50 -48.14 -26.30
CA ASP A 240 4.09 -49.32 -26.93
C ASP A 240 3.52 -50.58 -26.27
N ILE A 241 2.79 -51.38 -27.05
CA ILE A 241 2.20 -52.65 -26.59
C ILE A 241 2.94 -53.75 -27.31
N THR A 242 3.70 -54.57 -26.57
CA THR A 242 4.27 -55.82 -27.09
C THR A 242 3.25 -56.94 -26.90
N PRO A 243 2.57 -57.42 -27.94
CA PRO A 243 1.58 -58.49 -27.78
C PRO A 243 2.27 -59.81 -27.47
N ASP A 244 1.71 -60.60 -26.58
CA ASP A 244 2.08 -62.00 -26.40
C ASP A 244 1.17 -62.93 -27.22
N ALA A 245 1.23 -64.24 -26.98
CA ALA A 245 0.42 -65.23 -27.70
C ALA A 245 -1.09 -65.17 -27.39
N PHE A 246 -1.53 -64.30 -26.47
CA PHE A 246 -2.91 -64.20 -25.98
C PHE A 246 -3.45 -62.75 -26.04
N PRO A 247 -3.66 -62.20 -27.26
CA PRO A 247 -4.00 -60.79 -27.46
C PRO A 247 -5.36 -60.33 -26.87
N GLN A 248 -6.16 -61.23 -26.27
CA GLN A 248 -7.43 -60.89 -25.64
C GLN A 248 -7.34 -60.50 -24.15
N GLU A 249 -6.15 -60.57 -23.52
CA GLU A 249 -6.00 -60.26 -22.09
C GLU A 249 -5.57 -58.83 -21.78
N THR A 250 -5.16 -58.04 -22.78
CA THR A 250 -4.69 -56.67 -22.57
C THR A 250 -5.76 -55.67 -23.00
N SER A 251 -6.31 -54.92 -22.04
CA SER A 251 -7.12 -53.73 -22.30
C SER A 251 -6.49 -52.52 -21.62
N PHE A 252 -6.57 -51.36 -22.28
CA PHE A 252 -6.22 -50.08 -21.69
C PHE A 252 -7.41 -49.13 -21.84
N ALA A 253 -7.53 -48.20 -20.91
CA ALA A 253 -8.49 -47.11 -20.96
C ALA A 253 -7.74 -45.83 -20.64
N VAL A 254 -7.99 -44.78 -21.41
CA VAL A 254 -7.52 -43.43 -21.08
C VAL A 254 -8.63 -42.76 -20.29
N LEU A 255 -8.32 -42.28 -19.09
CA LEU A 255 -9.28 -41.62 -18.21
C LEU A 255 -8.99 -40.11 -18.15
N ASN A 256 -10.03 -39.28 -18.05
CA ASN A 256 -9.89 -37.86 -17.73
C ASN A 256 -9.55 -37.67 -16.22
N ALA A 257 -9.35 -36.42 -15.78
CA ALA A 257 -9.05 -36.10 -14.38
C ALA A 257 -10.18 -36.49 -13.39
N ASN A 258 -11.39 -36.73 -13.88
CA ASN A 258 -12.55 -37.15 -13.10
C ASN A 258 -12.74 -38.68 -13.09
N GLY A 259 -11.88 -39.43 -13.79
CA GLY A 259 -11.95 -40.89 -13.89
C GLY A 259 -12.91 -41.42 -14.95
N ASP A 260 -13.48 -40.56 -15.80
CA ASP A 260 -14.30 -41.01 -16.93
C ASP A 260 -13.40 -41.45 -18.08
N THR A 261 -13.78 -42.53 -18.77
CA THR A 261 -13.13 -42.92 -20.02
C THR A 261 -13.30 -41.81 -21.06
N LEU A 262 -12.18 -41.32 -21.61
CA LEU A 262 -12.17 -40.37 -22.72
C LEU A 262 -12.71 -40.99 -24.00
#